data_AF-A0A948LWD1-F1
#
_entry.id   AF-A0A948LWD1-F1
#
_cell.length_a   1.000
_cell.length_b   1.000
_cell.length_c   1.000
_cell.angle_alpha   90.00
_cell.angle_beta   90.00
_cell.angle_gamma   90.00
#
_symmetry.space_group_name_H-M   'P 1'
#
loop_
_entity.id
_entity.type
_entity.pdbx_description
1 polymer ?
#
loop_
_entity_poly.entity_id
_entity_poly.type
_entity_poly.pdbx_seq_one_letter_code
_entity_poly.pdbx_strand_id
1 'polypeptide(L)'
;MSLLSLIAALLLEQVHPLHSRKYLYTWLAGYVEYFQRSFNAGERSHGVIAWVLAVAGPLVLVVSVHCLLLDLHPAFAWAFSVLVLYLTMGFRKFSHYYTDIHNALRENDESEARRLLGEWLGKSCNELSREELARVTIEQALLCSHRNVFGVVFWFVIFMMLGLGPVGAILYRLALFINGRWGEQNEDGFAGFGEFARQAYHIVEWLPLRLTAATFAIVGNFEDTAYCWRNQAADWPDPEAGILLAGGAGALGAKLGQTIVLDGQPSFRPEIGTGDDADVDIMQSAIGLVWRALLFQLFMLLMLTVANLLG
;
A
#
# COMPACT_ATOMS: atom_id res chain seq x y z
N MET A 1 2.14 -22.28 -9.43
CA MET A 1 1.01 -22.07 -8.49
C MET A 1 0.82 -20.61 -8.07
N SER A 2 1.84 -19.75 -8.06
CA SER A 2 1.74 -18.33 -7.64
C SER A 2 0.78 -17.50 -8.47
N LEU A 3 0.89 -17.56 -9.81
CA LEU A 3 0.00 -16.85 -10.72
C LEU A 3 -1.46 -17.25 -10.46
N LEU A 4 -1.72 -18.55 -10.31
CA LEU A 4 -3.04 -19.07 -10.02
C LEU A 4 -3.54 -18.62 -8.64
N SER A 5 -2.67 -18.58 -7.62
CA SER A 5 -3.05 -18.07 -6.31
C SER A 5 -3.42 -16.58 -6.36
N LEU A 6 -2.64 -15.79 -7.09
CA LEU A 6 -2.86 -14.35 -7.23
C LEU A 6 -4.12 -14.05 -8.03
N ILE A 7 -4.32 -14.71 -9.17
CA ILE A 7 -5.54 -14.58 -9.97
C ILE A 7 -6.76 -15.03 -9.16
N ALA A 8 -6.68 -16.16 -8.46
CA ALA A 8 -7.79 -16.64 -7.62
C ALA A 8 -8.12 -15.65 -6.49
N ALA A 9 -7.11 -15.07 -5.83
CA ALA A 9 -7.32 -14.08 -4.79
C ALA A 9 -7.93 -12.77 -5.34
N LEU A 10 -7.45 -12.29 -6.50
CA LEU A 10 -8.03 -11.11 -7.17
C LEU A 10 -9.47 -11.35 -7.63
N LEU A 11 -9.77 -12.52 -8.20
CA LEU A 11 -11.13 -12.91 -8.57
C LEU A 11 -12.04 -13.02 -7.34
N LEU A 12 -11.56 -13.63 -6.25
CA LEU A 12 -12.31 -13.69 -4.99
C LEU A 12 -12.60 -12.30 -4.43
N GLU A 13 -11.66 -11.36 -4.53
CA GLU A 13 -11.87 -9.97 -4.12
C GLU A 13 -12.87 -9.22 -5.02
N GLN A 14 -12.93 -9.56 -6.31
CA GLN A 14 -13.92 -9.04 -7.24
C GLN A 14 -15.33 -9.60 -7.02
N VAL A 15 -15.47 -10.88 -6.64
CA VAL A 15 -16.78 -11.49 -6.40
C VAL A 15 -17.28 -11.19 -4.99
N HIS A 16 -16.41 -11.32 -3.99
CA HIS A 16 -16.73 -11.14 -2.58
C HIS A 16 -15.76 -10.12 -1.95
N PRO A 17 -16.05 -8.82 -2.06
CA PRO A 17 -15.29 -7.83 -1.32
C PRO A 17 -15.48 -8.06 0.18
N LEU A 18 -14.39 -8.18 0.94
CA LEU A 18 -14.46 -8.20 2.40
C LEU A 18 -14.90 -6.82 2.89
N HIS A 19 -16.21 -6.62 3.00
CA HIS A 19 -16.85 -5.35 3.34
C HIS A 19 -16.42 -4.83 4.73
N SER A 20 -15.97 -5.72 5.63
CA SER A 20 -15.44 -5.32 6.94
C SER A 20 -14.34 -6.27 7.42
N ARG A 21 -13.09 -5.84 7.30
CA ARG A 21 -11.96 -6.40 8.07
C ARG A 21 -11.84 -5.79 9.46
N LYS A 22 -12.88 -5.09 9.93
CA LYS A 22 -12.86 -4.38 11.21
C LYS A 22 -12.51 -5.32 12.36
N TYR A 23 -13.01 -6.56 12.34
CA TYR A 23 -12.67 -7.58 13.32
C TYR A 23 -11.19 -7.96 13.32
N LEU A 24 -10.62 -8.26 12.15
CA LEU A 24 -9.19 -8.58 12.00
C LEU A 24 -8.31 -7.39 12.41
N TYR A 25 -8.69 -6.19 11.99
CA TYR A 25 -7.98 -4.96 12.32
C TYR A 25 -8.04 -4.66 13.84
N THR A 26 -9.20 -4.86 14.48
CA THR A 26 -9.37 -4.66 15.93
C THR A 26 -8.57 -5.69 16.72
N TRP A 27 -8.59 -6.96 16.29
CA TRP A 27 -7.78 -8.00 16.92
C TRP A 27 -6.28 -7.72 16.78
N LEU A 28 -5.82 -7.39 15.57
CA LEU A 28 -4.42 -7.05 15.31
C LEU A 28 -4.00 -5.78 16.07
N ALA A 29 -4.90 -4.80 16.19
CA ALA A 29 -4.70 -3.61 17.00
C ALA A 29 -4.46 -3.96 18.47
N GLY A 30 -5.31 -4.79 19.05
CA GLY A 30 -5.14 -5.26 20.44
C GLY A 30 -3.87 -6.08 20.63
N TYR A 31 -3.51 -6.91 19.65
CA TYR A 31 -2.26 -7.67 19.65
C TYR A 31 -1.03 -6.76 19.67
N VAL A 32 -0.95 -5.79 18.76
CA VAL A 32 0.17 -4.84 18.69
C VAL A 32 0.20 -3.92 19.93
N GLU A 33 -0.97 -3.50 20.42
CA GLU A 33 -1.07 -2.70 21.63
C GLU A 33 -0.64 -3.48 22.88
N TYR A 34 -0.88 -4.78 22.95
CA TYR A 34 -0.34 -5.63 24.02
C TYR A 34 1.19 -5.60 24.06
N PHE A 35 1.86 -5.71 22.91
CA PHE A 35 3.32 -5.61 22.84
C PHE A 35 3.81 -4.20 23.20
N GLN A 36 3.11 -3.17 22.75
CA GLN A 36 3.39 -1.79 23.14
C GLN A 36 3.30 -1.63 24.67
N ARG A 37 2.19 -2.01 25.30
CA ARG A 37 2.01 -1.85 26.75
C ARG A 37 2.96 -2.70 27.58
N SER A 38 3.32 -3.89 27.11
CA SER A 38 4.14 -4.84 27.87
C SER A 38 5.63 -4.52 27.81
N PHE A 39 6.10 -3.95 26.69
CA PHE A 39 7.53 -3.72 26.45
C PHE A 39 7.92 -2.25 26.39
N ASN A 40 6.99 -1.30 26.24
CA ASN A 40 7.34 0.11 26.11
C ASN A 40 7.85 0.70 27.43
N ALA A 41 9.18 0.73 27.56
CA ALA A 41 9.90 1.44 28.61
C ALA A 41 10.53 2.76 28.12
N GLY A 42 10.17 3.24 26.92
CA GLY A 42 10.73 4.46 26.30
C GLY A 42 12.09 4.29 25.60
N GLU A 43 12.71 3.11 25.68
CA GLU A 43 14.00 2.84 25.04
C GLU A 43 13.88 2.12 23.69
N ARG A 44 14.85 2.36 22.81
CA ARG A 44 14.95 1.73 21.48
C ARG A 44 15.11 0.21 21.54
N SER A 45 15.89 -0.29 22.50
CA SER A 45 16.14 -1.73 22.72
C SER A 45 14.83 -2.52 22.86
N HIS A 46 13.89 -1.96 23.62
CA HIS A 46 12.59 -2.54 23.86
C HIS A 46 11.69 -2.51 22.62
N GLY A 47 11.77 -1.46 21.81
CA GLY A 47 11.10 -1.37 20.50
C GLY A 47 11.54 -2.46 19.53
N VAL A 48 12.85 -2.76 19.49
CA VAL A 48 13.40 -3.86 18.67
C VAL A 48 12.83 -5.21 19.11
N ILE A 49 12.88 -5.51 20.42
CA ILE A 49 12.38 -6.79 20.95
C ILE A 49 10.88 -6.91 20.71
N ALA A 50 10.11 -5.87 20.99
CA ALA A 50 8.67 -5.84 20.78
C ALA A 50 8.31 -6.09 19.31
N TRP A 51 9.00 -5.44 18.38
CA TRP A 51 8.76 -5.64 16.94
C TRP A 51 9.10 -7.05 16.49
N VAL A 52 10.28 -7.56 16.88
CA VAL A 52 10.71 -8.91 16.51
C VAL A 52 9.72 -9.96 17.03
N LEU A 53 9.28 -9.86 18.28
CA LEU A 53 8.30 -10.80 18.83
C LEU A 53 6.92 -10.66 18.18
N ALA A 54 6.46 -9.43 17.95
CA ALA A 54 5.16 -9.15 17.32
C ALA A 54 5.10 -9.65 15.86
N VAL A 55 6.21 -9.63 15.14
CA VAL A 55 6.29 -10.13 13.76
C VAL A 55 6.60 -11.63 13.73
N ALA A 56 7.57 -12.12 14.51
CA ALA A 56 7.99 -13.51 14.48
C ALA A 56 6.86 -14.48 14.87
N GLY A 57 6.02 -14.15 15.85
CA GLY A 57 4.91 -15.01 16.28
C GLY A 57 3.95 -15.38 15.14
N PRO A 58 3.31 -14.40 14.48
CA PRO A 58 2.46 -14.64 13.33
C PRO A 58 3.18 -15.32 12.16
N LEU A 59 4.44 -14.98 11.89
CA LEU A 59 5.19 -15.61 10.80
C LEU A 59 5.47 -17.09 11.05
N VAL A 60 5.89 -17.45 12.28
CA VAL A 60 6.08 -18.86 12.67
C VAL A 60 4.77 -19.62 12.54
N LEU A 61 3.65 -19.05 13.00
CA LEU A 61 2.33 -19.66 12.85
C LEU A 61 1.98 -19.92 11.38
N VAL A 62 2.19 -18.93 10.50
CA VAL A 62 1.91 -19.06 9.06
C VAL A 62 2.81 -20.11 8.42
N VAL A 63 4.10 -20.16 8.76
CA VAL A 63 5.03 -21.20 8.28
C VAL A 63 4.56 -22.57 8.75
N SER A 64 4.27 -22.75 10.04
CA SER A 64 3.85 -24.04 10.61
C SER A 64 2.56 -24.55 9.96
N VAL A 65 1.55 -23.67 9.79
CA VAL A 65 0.30 -24.03 9.11
C VAL A 65 0.56 -24.36 7.64
N HIS A 66 1.40 -23.58 6.95
CA HIS A 66 1.69 -23.84 5.53
C HIS A 66 2.41 -25.18 5.33
N CYS A 67 3.42 -25.49 6.15
CA CYS A 67 4.12 -26.77 6.11
C CYS A 67 3.19 -27.95 6.43
N LEU A 68 2.37 -27.84 7.48
CA LEU A 68 1.38 -28.87 7.83
C LEU A 68 0.41 -29.14 6.67
N LEU A 69 -0.08 -28.08 6.00
CA LEU A 69 -0.99 -28.23 4.87
C LEU A 69 -0.30 -28.79 3.63
N LEU A 70 0.98 -28.51 3.42
CA LEU A 70 1.79 -29.13 2.36
C LEU A 70 1.94 -30.64 2.58
N ASP A 71 2.21 -31.05 3.82
CA ASP A 71 2.34 -32.46 4.20
C ASP A 71 1.02 -33.24 4.00
N LEU A 72 -0.13 -32.57 4.22
CA LEU A 72 -1.45 -33.16 4.00
C LEU A 72 -1.79 -33.27 2.51
N HIS A 73 -1.81 -32.14 1.79
CA HIS A 73 -2.06 -32.11 0.35
C HIS A 73 -1.67 -30.75 -0.26
N PRO A 74 -0.93 -30.70 -1.38
CA PRO A 74 -0.49 -29.45 -2.01
C PRO A 74 -1.64 -28.45 -2.33
N ALA A 75 -2.83 -28.97 -2.63
CA ALA A 75 -4.01 -28.12 -2.87
C ALA A 75 -4.46 -27.34 -1.62
N PHE A 76 -4.31 -27.88 -0.41
CA PHE A 76 -4.66 -27.15 0.81
C PHE A 76 -3.66 -26.03 1.10
N ALA A 77 -2.36 -26.27 0.89
CA ALA A 77 -1.35 -25.24 0.99
C ALA A 77 -1.58 -24.11 -0.04
N TRP A 78 -2.00 -24.47 -1.26
CA TRP A 78 -2.41 -23.51 -2.28
C TRP A 78 -3.64 -22.70 -1.86
N ALA A 79 -4.69 -23.36 -1.36
CA ALA A 79 -5.90 -22.69 -0.87
C ALA A 79 -5.61 -21.76 0.31
N PHE A 80 -4.73 -22.16 1.22
CA PHE A 80 -4.25 -21.29 2.32
C PHE A 80 -3.48 -20.09 1.78
N SER A 81 -2.68 -20.26 0.74
CA SER A 81 -1.97 -19.14 0.09
C SER A 81 -2.94 -18.14 -0.55
N VAL A 82 -3.99 -18.64 -1.21
CA VAL A 82 -5.09 -17.81 -1.75
C VAL A 82 -5.79 -17.07 -0.62
N LEU A 83 -6.09 -17.75 0.49
CA LEU A 83 -6.74 -17.15 1.65
C LEU A 83 -5.87 -16.03 2.26
N VAL A 84 -4.59 -16.28 2.48
CA VAL A 84 -3.65 -15.27 3.01
C VAL A 84 -3.56 -14.07 2.10
N LEU A 85 -3.42 -14.27 0.79
CA LEU A 85 -3.45 -13.20 -0.21
C LEU A 85 -4.78 -12.42 -0.16
N TYR A 86 -5.90 -13.12 -0.12
CA TYR A 86 -7.22 -12.50 -0.03
C TYR A 86 -7.44 -11.70 1.28
N LEU A 87 -6.81 -12.11 2.39
CA LEU A 87 -6.87 -11.39 3.66
C LEU A 87 -5.88 -10.22 3.75
N THR A 88 -4.78 -10.26 2.98
CA THR A 88 -3.72 -9.24 3.02
C THR A 88 -3.90 -8.18 1.93
N MET A 89 -4.29 -8.56 0.72
CA MET A 89 -4.61 -7.63 -0.36
C MET A 89 -5.86 -6.84 -0.02
N GLY A 90 -5.94 -5.56 -0.37
CA GLY A 90 -7.04 -4.68 0.03
C GLY A 90 -7.51 -3.74 -1.08
N PHE A 91 -7.48 -4.22 -2.31
CA PHE A 91 -7.79 -3.46 -3.52
C PHE A 91 -9.18 -2.80 -3.49
N ARG A 92 -10.22 -3.54 -3.07
CA ARG A 92 -11.60 -3.01 -3.16
C ARG A 92 -11.95 -1.97 -2.09
N LYS A 93 -11.28 -1.98 -0.94
CA LYS A 93 -11.59 -1.06 0.17
C LYS A 93 -11.38 0.40 -0.25
N PHE A 94 -10.28 0.70 -0.93
CA PHE A 94 -9.98 2.08 -1.33
C PHE A 94 -10.61 2.43 -2.69
N SER A 95 -10.88 1.44 -3.54
CA SER A 95 -11.55 1.69 -4.82
C SER A 95 -12.96 2.27 -4.63
N HIS A 96 -13.70 1.91 -3.57
CA HIS A 96 -15.02 2.49 -3.31
C HIS A 96 -14.94 3.97 -2.98
N TYR A 97 -14.11 4.37 -2.01
CA TYR A 97 -13.88 5.79 -1.72
C TYR A 97 -13.44 6.56 -2.97
N TYR A 98 -12.52 6.00 -3.75
CA TYR A 98 -12.07 6.64 -4.98
C TYR A 98 -13.20 6.86 -5.99
N THR A 99 -13.99 5.82 -6.26
CA THR A 99 -15.10 5.89 -7.22
C THR A 99 -16.20 6.81 -6.73
N ASP A 100 -16.54 6.78 -5.44
CA ASP A 100 -17.60 7.60 -4.86
C ASP A 100 -17.19 9.09 -4.85
N ILE A 101 -15.93 9.40 -4.51
CA ILE A 101 -15.38 10.76 -4.60
C ILE A 101 -15.35 11.24 -6.06
N HIS A 102 -14.88 10.40 -6.98
CA HIS A 102 -14.87 10.72 -8.41
C HIS A 102 -16.28 11.03 -8.93
N ASN A 103 -17.29 10.24 -8.55
CA ASN A 103 -18.67 10.45 -8.95
C ASN A 103 -19.24 11.74 -8.34
N ALA A 104 -19.00 11.99 -7.05
CA ALA A 104 -19.40 13.23 -6.39
C ALA A 104 -18.79 14.47 -7.08
N LEU A 105 -17.50 14.44 -7.40
CA LEU A 105 -16.84 15.53 -8.14
C LEU A 105 -17.39 15.69 -9.57
N ARG A 106 -17.79 14.60 -10.23
CA ARG A 106 -18.42 14.65 -11.56
C ARG A 106 -19.83 15.25 -11.52
N GLU A 107 -20.57 15.00 -10.44
CA GLU A 107 -21.89 15.57 -10.18
C GLU A 107 -21.83 17.00 -9.61
N ASN A 108 -20.62 17.54 -9.40
CA ASN A 108 -20.35 18.83 -8.77
C ASN A 108 -20.82 18.91 -7.29
N ASP A 109 -20.92 17.76 -6.61
CA ASP A 109 -21.14 17.69 -5.17
C ASP A 109 -19.80 17.65 -4.42
N GLU A 110 -19.17 18.82 -4.31
CA GLU A 110 -17.91 18.96 -3.56
C GLU A 110 -18.10 18.70 -2.06
N SER A 111 -19.32 18.89 -1.53
CA SER A 111 -19.59 18.68 -0.11
C SER A 111 -19.48 17.21 0.27
N GLU A 112 -20.06 16.35 -0.56
CA GLU A 112 -19.96 14.90 -0.41
C GLU A 112 -18.53 14.41 -0.68
N ALA A 113 -17.86 14.95 -1.70
CA ALA A 113 -16.46 14.62 -1.99
C ALA A 113 -15.53 14.94 -0.80
N ARG A 114 -15.70 16.09 -0.13
CA ARG A 114 -14.96 16.45 1.10
C ARG A 114 -15.24 15.49 2.23
N ARG A 115 -16.51 15.12 2.44
CA ARG A 115 -16.92 14.17 3.49
C ARG A 115 -16.27 12.81 3.28
N LEU A 116 -16.39 12.25 2.08
CA LEU A 116 -15.84 10.94 1.73
C LEU A 116 -14.30 10.92 1.80
N LEU A 117 -13.63 11.96 1.30
CA LEU A 117 -12.17 12.05 1.39
C LEU A 117 -11.72 12.18 2.85
N GLY A 118 -12.43 12.97 3.65
CA GLY A 118 -12.12 13.12 5.07
C GLY A 118 -12.29 11.82 5.86
N GLU A 119 -13.32 11.02 5.54
CA GLU A 119 -13.51 9.68 6.10
C GLU A 119 -12.38 8.72 5.68
N TRP A 120 -11.91 8.82 4.44
CA TRP A 120 -10.82 7.98 3.94
C TRP A 120 -9.47 8.33 4.59
N LEU A 121 -9.15 9.62 4.73
CA LEU A 121 -7.91 10.09 5.33
C LEU A 121 -7.94 10.09 6.87
N GLY A 122 -9.13 10.10 7.47
CA GLY A 122 -9.30 10.29 8.91
C GLY A 122 -9.00 11.72 9.36
N LYS A 123 -9.11 12.70 8.46
CA LYS A 123 -8.80 14.13 8.67
C LYS A 123 -9.89 14.99 8.05
N SER A 124 -10.14 16.18 8.59
CA SER A 124 -11.05 17.16 7.99
C SER A 124 -10.48 17.70 6.67
N CYS A 125 -11.30 17.64 5.62
CA CYS A 125 -11.01 18.13 4.28
C CYS A 125 -11.94 19.29 3.87
N ASN A 126 -12.55 19.98 4.84
CA ASN A 126 -13.61 20.95 4.58
C ASN A 126 -13.15 22.17 3.77
N GLU A 127 -11.86 22.48 3.78
CA GLU A 127 -11.28 23.67 3.13
C GLU A 127 -10.74 23.39 1.72
N LEU A 128 -10.77 22.13 1.26
CA LEU A 128 -10.17 21.75 -0.02
C LEU A 128 -11.01 22.23 -1.21
N SER A 129 -10.36 22.80 -2.23
CA SER A 129 -10.95 23.09 -3.54
C SER A 129 -11.26 21.81 -4.33
N ARG A 130 -11.99 21.94 -5.44
CA ARG A 130 -12.28 20.83 -6.35
C ARG A 130 -11.02 20.15 -6.89
N GLU A 131 -10.05 20.96 -7.32
CA GLU A 131 -8.77 20.50 -7.86
C GLU A 131 -7.93 19.85 -6.76
N GLU A 132 -7.93 20.42 -5.55
CA GLU A 132 -7.23 19.84 -4.39
C GLU A 132 -7.84 18.50 -3.98
N LEU A 133 -9.18 18.36 -4.04
CA LEU A 133 -9.87 17.09 -3.81
C LEU A 133 -9.44 16.03 -4.83
N ALA A 134 -9.47 16.35 -6.12
CA ALA A 134 -9.03 15.43 -7.17
C ALA A 134 -7.57 14.99 -6.95
N ARG A 135 -6.69 15.95 -6.68
CA ARG A 135 -5.26 15.73 -6.45
C ARG A 135 -4.97 14.82 -5.27
N VAL A 136 -5.50 15.14 -4.09
CA VAL A 136 -5.31 14.36 -2.86
C VAL A 136 -5.89 12.95 -3.03
N THR A 137 -7.02 12.84 -3.74
CA THR A 137 -7.66 11.55 -4.03
C THR A 137 -6.76 10.67 -4.92
N ILE A 138 -6.13 11.25 -5.96
CA ILE A 138 -5.15 10.55 -6.82
C ILE A 138 -3.92 10.13 -6.01
N GLU A 139 -3.31 11.04 -5.23
CA GLU A 139 -2.15 10.73 -4.40
C GLU A 139 -2.43 9.56 -3.46
N GLN A 140 -3.57 9.61 -2.76
CA GLN A 140 -3.97 8.58 -1.82
C GLN A 140 -4.29 7.25 -2.53
N ALA A 141 -4.85 7.29 -3.74
CA ALA A 141 -5.10 6.09 -4.54
C ALA A 141 -3.81 5.40 -4.98
N LEU A 142 -2.79 6.17 -5.41
CA LEU A 142 -1.49 5.63 -5.79
C LEU A 142 -0.80 4.97 -4.59
N LEU A 143 -0.77 5.64 -3.43
CA LEU A 143 -0.22 5.10 -2.19
C LEU A 143 -0.96 3.83 -1.74
N CYS A 144 -2.30 3.85 -1.77
CA CYS A 144 -3.10 2.68 -1.40
C CYS A 144 -2.92 1.51 -2.37
N SER A 145 -2.80 1.77 -3.67
CA SER A 145 -2.56 0.74 -4.67
C SER A 145 -1.24 0.03 -4.44
N HIS A 146 -0.19 0.79 -4.10
CA HIS A 146 1.09 0.21 -3.71
C HIS A 146 0.97 -0.63 -2.44
N ARG A 147 0.50 -0.03 -1.34
CA ARG A 147 0.47 -0.66 -0.01
C ARG A 147 -0.50 -1.83 0.13
N ASN A 148 -1.53 -1.90 -0.70
CA ASN A 148 -2.55 -2.97 -0.61
C ASN A 148 -2.45 -3.99 -1.74
N VAL A 149 -1.71 -3.73 -2.82
CA VAL A 149 -1.57 -4.67 -3.94
C VAL A 149 -0.10 -4.88 -4.26
N PHE A 150 0.59 -3.86 -4.79
CA PHE A 150 1.92 -4.06 -5.37
C PHE A 150 2.98 -4.53 -4.35
N GLY A 151 3.01 -3.95 -3.15
CA GLY A 151 3.93 -4.38 -2.08
C GLY A 151 3.63 -5.79 -1.57
N VAL A 152 2.34 -6.14 -1.43
CA VAL A 152 1.90 -7.49 -1.01
C VAL A 152 2.29 -8.53 -2.05
N VAL A 153 2.01 -8.25 -3.33
CA VAL A 153 2.34 -9.14 -4.46
C VAL A 153 3.85 -9.33 -4.56
N PHE A 154 4.63 -8.26 -4.44
CA PHE A 154 6.09 -8.33 -4.51
C PHE A 154 6.66 -9.30 -3.46
N TRP A 155 6.34 -9.09 -2.18
CA TRP A 155 6.88 -9.94 -1.12
C TRP A 155 6.34 -11.36 -1.15
N PHE A 156 5.08 -11.55 -1.58
CA PHE A 156 4.52 -12.87 -1.82
C PHE A 156 5.34 -13.64 -2.88
N VAL A 157 5.66 -13.00 -4.00
CA VAL A 157 6.40 -13.63 -5.10
C VAL A 157 7.83 -13.99 -4.69
N ILE A 158 8.53 -13.07 -4.00
CA ILE A 158 9.90 -13.30 -3.52
C ILE A 158 9.94 -14.49 -2.57
N PHE A 159 9.07 -14.52 -1.55
CA PHE A 159 9.04 -15.64 -0.59
C PHE A 159 8.51 -16.93 -1.22
N MET A 160 7.71 -16.84 -2.28
CA MET A 160 7.22 -18.01 -2.98
C MET A 160 8.34 -18.76 -3.73
N MET A 161 9.38 -18.07 -4.18
CA MET A 161 10.59 -18.72 -4.71
C MET A 161 11.28 -19.63 -3.66
N LEU A 162 11.10 -19.32 -2.37
CA LEU A 162 11.57 -20.13 -1.23
C LEU A 162 10.53 -21.15 -0.75
N GLY A 163 9.36 -21.26 -1.41
CA GLY A 163 8.26 -22.11 -0.98
C GLY A 163 7.43 -21.56 0.19
N LEU A 164 7.64 -20.30 0.58
CA LEU A 164 7.03 -19.66 1.76
C LEU A 164 6.17 -18.43 1.39
N GLY A 165 5.56 -18.42 0.21
CA GLY A 165 4.83 -17.25 -0.34
C GLY A 165 3.89 -16.52 0.65
N PRO A 166 3.01 -17.22 1.39
CA PRO A 166 2.09 -16.59 2.35
C PRO A 166 2.80 -15.77 3.44
N VAL A 167 4.01 -16.17 3.82
CA VAL A 167 4.83 -15.52 4.85
C VAL A 167 5.22 -14.11 4.40
N GLY A 168 5.60 -13.94 3.13
CA GLY A 168 5.98 -12.63 2.58
C GLY A 168 4.82 -11.62 2.60
N ALA A 169 3.61 -12.07 2.24
CA ALA A 169 2.42 -11.22 2.28
C ALA A 169 2.08 -10.73 3.70
N ILE A 170 2.19 -11.63 4.68
CA ILE A 170 1.94 -11.32 6.10
C ILE A 170 3.03 -10.42 6.67
N LEU A 171 4.31 -10.69 6.37
CA LEU A 171 5.45 -9.87 6.80
C LEU A 171 5.26 -8.42 6.34
N TYR A 172 4.98 -8.21 5.06
CA TYR A 172 4.75 -6.87 4.51
C TYR A 172 3.59 -6.17 5.22
N ARG A 173 2.47 -6.88 5.42
CA ARG A 173 1.27 -6.29 6.03
C ARG A 173 1.47 -5.96 7.50
N LEU A 174 2.20 -6.78 8.25
CA LEU A 174 2.53 -6.53 9.65
C LEU A 174 3.52 -5.36 9.78
N ALA A 175 4.55 -5.31 8.94
CA ALA A 175 5.51 -4.19 8.94
C ALA A 175 4.79 -2.85 8.70
N LEU A 176 3.92 -2.80 7.68
CA LEU A 176 3.09 -1.63 7.39
C LEU A 176 2.17 -1.26 8.57
N PHE A 177 1.48 -2.24 9.14
CA PHE A 177 0.53 -2.00 10.24
C PHE A 177 1.24 -1.51 11.52
N ILE A 178 2.36 -2.13 11.87
CA ILE A 178 3.14 -1.76 13.07
C ILE A 178 3.77 -0.38 12.86
N ASN A 179 4.27 -0.05 11.67
CA ASN A 179 4.76 1.31 11.38
C ASN A 179 3.68 2.38 11.58
N GLY A 180 2.47 2.17 11.05
CA GLY A 180 1.38 3.13 11.24
C GLY A 180 0.90 3.28 12.69
N ARG A 181 1.25 2.35 13.59
CA ARG A 181 0.91 2.43 15.02
C ARG A 181 2.04 2.94 15.88
N TRP A 182 3.27 2.51 15.62
CA TRP A 182 4.42 2.82 16.44
C TRP A 182 5.34 3.86 15.81
N GLY A 183 5.52 3.80 14.49
CA GLY A 183 6.47 4.63 13.75
C GLY A 183 5.99 6.05 13.46
N GLU A 184 4.69 6.24 13.25
CA GLU A 184 4.04 7.52 12.96
C GLU A 184 3.57 8.29 14.21
N GLN A 185 3.70 7.69 15.41
CA GLN A 185 3.31 8.32 16.67
C GLN A 185 4.40 9.30 17.14
N ASN A 186 4.13 10.59 17.02
CA ASN A 186 5.04 11.68 17.41
C ASN A 186 4.83 12.16 18.86
N GLU A 187 4.56 11.24 19.79
CA GLU A 187 4.48 11.57 21.21
C GLU A 187 5.88 11.63 21.85
N ASP A 188 6.13 12.68 22.63
CA ASP A 188 7.39 12.87 23.35
C ASP A 188 7.70 11.65 24.25
N GLY A 189 8.84 11.00 24.01
CA GLY A 189 9.26 9.78 24.72
C GLY A 189 8.92 8.46 24.02
N PHE A 190 8.03 8.46 23.02
CA PHE A 190 7.69 7.26 22.22
C PHE A 190 8.59 7.09 20.99
N ALA A 191 9.26 8.17 20.56
CA ALA A 191 10.10 8.20 19.36
C ALA A 191 11.18 7.09 19.35
N GLY A 192 11.77 6.77 20.51
CA GLY A 192 12.78 5.71 20.62
C GLY A 192 12.21 4.31 20.39
N PHE A 193 11.01 4.02 20.91
CA PHE A 193 10.36 2.72 20.75
C PHE A 193 9.90 2.48 19.31
N GLY A 194 9.32 3.50 18.67
CA GLY A 194 8.82 3.43 17.29
C GLY A 194 9.91 3.44 16.20
N GLU A 195 11.15 3.85 16.52
CA GLU A 195 12.22 4.04 15.54
C GLU A 195 12.54 2.76 14.75
N PHE A 196 12.61 1.62 15.42
CA PHE A 196 12.93 0.36 14.76
C PHE A 196 11.80 -0.11 13.84
N ALA A 197 10.52 0.09 14.23
CA ALA A 197 9.37 -0.24 13.39
C ALA A 197 9.41 0.57 12.08
N ARG A 198 9.73 1.86 12.18
CA ARG A 198 9.93 2.75 11.04
C ARG A 198 11.09 2.29 10.16
N GLN A 199 12.26 2.03 10.74
CA GLN A 199 13.42 1.54 9.99
C GLN A 199 13.14 0.20 9.27
N ALA A 200 12.51 -0.75 9.95
CA ALA A 200 12.17 -2.05 9.38
C ALA A 200 11.18 -1.90 8.21
N TYR A 201 10.17 -1.05 8.36
CA TYR A 201 9.23 -0.75 7.29
C TYR A 201 9.91 -0.09 6.09
N HIS A 202 10.78 0.91 6.31
CA HIS A 202 11.56 1.54 5.23
C HIS A 202 12.39 0.52 4.44
N ILE A 203 13.06 -0.42 5.11
CA ILE A 203 13.83 -1.50 4.45
C ILE A 203 12.91 -2.39 3.61
N VAL A 204 11.75 -2.77 4.16
CA VAL A 204 10.77 -3.62 3.49
C VAL A 204 10.09 -2.92 2.30
N GLU A 205 9.88 -1.61 2.37
CA GLU A 205 9.23 -0.79 1.35
C GLU A 205 10.21 -0.36 0.22
N TRP A 206 11.50 -0.26 0.52
CA TRP A 206 12.52 0.37 -0.34
C TRP A 206 12.53 -0.18 -1.78
N LEU A 207 12.54 -1.50 -1.94
CA LEU A 207 12.57 -2.16 -3.23
C LEU A 207 11.20 -2.21 -3.94
N PRO A 208 10.11 -2.73 -3.31
CA PRO A 208 8.81 -2.83 -3.98
C PRO A 208 8.27 -1.49 -4.46
N LEU A 209 8.53 -0.41 -3.71
CA LEU A 209 8.05 0.91 -4.08
C LEU A 209 8.73 1.44 -5.35
N ARG A 210 10.04 1.29 -5.45
CA ARG A 210 10.81 1.65 -6.65
C ARG A 210 10.39 0.82 -7.86
N LEU A 211 10.13 -0.47 -7.66
CA LEU A 211 9.61 -1.33 -8.72
C LEU A 211 8.23 -0.87 -9.19
N THR A 212 7.38 -0.40 -8.27
CA THR A 212 6.05 0.15 -8.60
C THR A 212 6.16 1.44 -9.40
N ALA A 213 7.00 2.38 -8.96
CA ALA A 213 7.25 3.62 -9.70
C ALA A 213 7.86 3.34 -11.09
N ALA A 214 8.78 2.39 -11.20
CA ALA A 214 9.34 1.96 -12.49
C ALA A 214 8.27 1.32 -13.39
N THR A 215 7.35 0.56 -12.81
CA THR A 215 6.21 0.00 -13.55
C THR A 215 5.33 1.12 -14.11
N PHE A 216 5.03 2.16 -13.32
CA PHE A 216 4.29 3.33 -13.82
C PHE A 216 5.01 4.03 -14.97
N ALA A 217 6.34 4.16 -14.91
CA ALA A 217 7.13 4.69 -16.02
C ALA A 217 6.99 3.86 -17.30
N ILE A 218 6.98 2.53 -17.20
CA ILE A 218 6.89 1.61 -18.35
C ILE A 218 5.48 1.63 -18.97
N VAL A 219 4.42 1.70 -18.15
CA VAL A 219 3.03 1.62 -18.63
C VAL A 219 2.40 2.98 -18.95
N GLY A 220 3.05 4.08 -18.56
CA GLY A 220 2.65 5.47 -18.77
C GLY A 220 3.67 6.24 -19.62
N ASN A 221 3.95 7.49 -19.25
CA ASN A 221 5.01 8.29 -19.88
C ASN A 221 6.37 8.08 -19.18
N PHE A 222 7.26 7.32 -19.80
CA PHE A 222 8.59 7.04 -19.25
C PHE A 222 9.44 8.29 -19.04
N GLU A 223 9.43 9.23 -19.99
CA GLU A 223 10.29 10.42 -19.97
C GLU A 223 9.92 11.35 -18.81
N ASP A 224 8.65 11.74 -18.72
CA ASP A 224 8.12 12.59 -17.66
C ASP A 224 8.27 11.93 -16.28
N THR A 225 8.05 10.60 -16.21
CA THR A 225 8.23 9.84 -14.97
C THR A 225 9.68 9.87 -14.50
N ALA A 226 10.64 9.62 -15.40
CA ALA A 226 12.06 9.64 -15.07
C ALA A 226 12.52 11.04 -14.65
N TYR A 227 11.99 12.08 -15.30
CA TYR A 227 12.23 13.47 -14.92
C TYR A 227 11.70 13.78 -13.51
N CYS A 228 10.43 13.48 -13.23
CA CYS A 228 9.81 13.74 -11.93
C CYS A 228 10.52 12.96 -10.81
N TRP A 229 10.83 11.68 -11.04
CA TRP A 229 11.56 10.87 -10.08
C TRP A 229 12.89 11.53 -9.74
N ARG A 230 13.70 11.87 -10.74
CA ARG A 230 15.05 12.38 -10.53
C ARG A 230 15.08 13.74 -9.84
N ASN A 231 14.14 14.61 -10.15
CA ASN A 231 14.21 16.02 -9.77
C ASN A 231 13.27 16.44 -8.65
N GLN A 232 12.18 15.70 -8.38
CA GLN A 232 11.13 16.14 -7.46
C GLN A 232 10.86 15.15 -6.31
N ALA A 233 11.15 13.86 -6.50
CA ALA A 233 10.83 12.84 -5.49
C ALA A 233 11.53 13.07 -4.13
N ALA A 234 12.75 13.61 -4.14
CA ALA A 234 13.55 13.81 -2.94
C ALA A 234 13.06 14.96 -2.04
N ASP A 235 12.28 15.89 -2.61
CA ASP A 235 11.78 17.05 -1.87
C ASP A 235 10.51 16.71 -1.08
N TRP A 236 9.87 15.57 -1.36
CA TRP A 236 8.67 15.14 -0.66
C TRP A 236 8.97 14.80 0.82
N PRO A 237 8.09 15.16 1.78
CA PRO A 237 8.35 14.93 3.21
C PRO A 237 8.65 13.46 3.58
N ASP A 238 8.02 12.53 2.87
CA ASP A 238 8.31 11.09 2.91
C ASP A 238 9.02 10.70 1.61
N PRO A 239 10.35 10.49 1.62
CA PRO A 239 11.12 10.23 0.40
C PRO A 239 10.65 9.00 -0.37
N GLU A 240 10.17 7.97 0.33
CA GLU A 240 9.61 6.77 -0.28
C GLU A 240 8.28 7.09 -0.99
N ALA A 241 7.35 7.75 -0.31
CA ALA A 241 6.12 8.20 -0.95
C ALA A 241 6.39 9.12 -2.14
N GLY A 242 7.39 10.01 -2.04
CA GLY A 242 7.81 10.92 -3.09
C GLY A 242 8.21 10.21 -4.39
N ILE A 243 8.92 9.08 -4.30
CA ILE A 243 9.27 8.27 -5.49
C ILE A 243 8.02 7.71 -6.18
N LEU A 244 7.07 7.19 -5.39
CA LEU A 244 5.84 6.63 -5.94
C LEU A 244 4.95 7.71 -6.56
N LEU A 245 4.82 8.85 -5.88
CA LEU A 245 4.02 9.98 -6.33
C LEU A 245 4.64 10.66 -7.55
N ALA A 246 5.95 10.86 -7.60
CA ALA A 246 6.65 11.30 -8.82
C ALA A 246 6.45 10.30 -9.96
N GLY A 247 6.55 9.01 -9.63
CA GLY A 247 6.25 7.89 -10.51
C GLY A 247 4.89 8.01 -11.18
N GLY A 248 3.84 8.16 -10.37
CA GLY A 248 2.46 8.27 -10.84
C GLY A 248 2.14 9.60 -11.50
N ALA A 249 2.61 10.72 -10.95
CA ALA A 249 2.35 12.06 -11.47
C ALA A 249 2.95 12.24 -12.87
N GLY A 250 4.22 11.84 -13.07
CA GLY A 250 4.86 11.86 -14.39
C GLY A 250 4.21 10.87 -15.37
N ALA A 251 3.81 9.68 -14.90
CA ALA A 251 3.13 8.70 -15.76
C ALA A 251 1.73 9.15 -16.21
N LEU A 252 1.08 10.00 -15.41
CA LEU A 252 -0.23 10.59 -15.71
C LEU A 252 -0.13 11.91 -16.49
N GLY A 253 1.02 12.58 -16.47
CA GLY A 253 1.14 13.94 -16.98
C GLY A 253 0.34 14.95 -16.15
N ALA A 254 0.30 14.76 -14.83
CA ALA A 254 -0.51 15.57 -13.91
C ALA A 254 0.33 16.18 -12.79
N LYS A 255 -0.03 17.39 -12.36
CA LYS A 255 0.55 18.04 -11.19
C LYS A 255 -0.17 17.63 -9.91
N LEU A 256 0.58 16.99 -9.01
CA LEU A 256 0.18 16.59 -7.67
C LEU A 256 0.92 17.42 -6.60
N GLY A 257 0.58 17.22 -5.33
CA GLY A 257 1.15 17.95 -4.19
C GLY A 257 0.55 19.34 -3.97
N GLN A 258 1.42 20.32 -3.71
CA GLN A 258 1.11 21.67 -3.22
C GLN A 258 0.53 21.72 -1.79
N THR A 259 0.70 22.88 -1.17
CA THR A 259 0.23 23.13 0.20
C THR A 259 -1.29 23.15 0.24
N ILE A 260 -1.86 22.37 1.16
CA ILE A 260 -3.31 22.30 1.41
C ILE A 260 -3.58 22.44 2.89
N VAL A 261 -4.84 22.68 3.27
CA VAL A 261 -5.26 22.68 4.68
C VAL A 261 -5.96 21.37 5.02
N LEU A 262 -5.43 20.65 6.00
CA LEU A 262 -6.01 19.42 6.55
C LEU A 262 -6.16 19.59 8.07
N ASP A 263 -7.32 19.27 8.63
CA ASP A 263 -7.62 19.51 10.06
C ASP A 263 -7.37 20.97 10.52
N GLY A 264 -7.58 21.94 9.61
CA GLY A 264 -7.30 23.36 9.88
C GLY A 264 -5.80 23.69 10.02
N GLN A 265 -4.90 22.76 9.69
CA GLN A 265 -3.46 22.95 9.70
C GLN A 265 -2.89 22.90 8.28
N PRO A 266 -1.94 23.80 7.92
CA PRO A 266 -1.28 23.75 6.63
C PRO A 266 -0.40 22.49 6.54
N SER A 267 -0.67 21.66 5.53
CA SER A 267 0.14 20.51 5.17
C SER A 267 1.00 20.88 3.97
N PHE A 268 2.29 21.16 4.23
CA PHE A 268 3.24 21.50 3.18
C PHE A 268 3.62 20.26 2.38
N ARG A 269 3.36 20.30 1.07
CA ARG A 269 3.74 19.26 0.12
C ARG A 269 4.30 19.98 -1.12
N PRO A 270 5.52 19.68 -1.56
CA PRO A 270 6.05 20.29 -2.79
C PRO A 270 5.20 19.86 -3.99
N GLU A 271 5.23 20.66 -5.06
CA GLU A 271 4.62 20.25 -6.33
C GLU A 271 5.40 19.07 -6.92
N ILE A 272 4.69 18.07 -7.43
CA ILE A 272 5.27 16.87 -8.04
C ILE A 272 4.48 16.52 -9.31
N GLY A 273 5.17 16.09 -10.37
CA GLY A 273 4.60 15.89 -11.69
C GLY A 273 4.96 16.98 -12.69
N THR A 274 4.52 16.75 -13.92
CA THR A 274 4.62 17.65 -15.08
C THR A 274 3.33 17.53 -15.86
N GLY A 275 2.82 18.64 -16.42
CA GLY A 275 1.59 18.64 -17.23
C GLY A 275 0.45 19.43 -16.60
N ASP A 276 -0.76 18.90 -16.75
CA ASP A 276 -2.01 19.61 -16.42
C ASP A 276 -2.33 19.52 -14.91
N ASP A 277 -3.18 20.44 -14.44
CA ASP A 277 -3.67 20.40 -13.07
C ASP A 277 -4.61 19.20 -12.87
N ALA A 278 -4.50 18.55 -11.71
CA ALA A 278 -5.31 17.39 -11.39
C ALA A 278 -6.81 17.71 -11.39
N ASP A 279 -7.56 17.00 -12.23
CA ASP A 279 -9.00 17.13 -12.38
C ASP A 279 -9.71 15.76 -12.38
N VAL A 280 -11.02 15.77 -12.61
CA VAL A 280 -11.86 14.55 -12.63
C VAL A 280 -11.49 13.61 -13.79
N ASP A 281 -10.99 14.13 -14.91
CA ASP A 281 -10.62 13.31 -16.06
C ASP A 281 -9.28 12.58 -15.81
N ILE A 282 -8.33 13.26 -15.17
CA ILE A 282 -7.08 12.64 -14.70
C ILE A 282 -7.36 11.58 -13.65
N MET A 283 -8.39 11.73 -12.81
CA MET A 283 -8.79 10.67 -11.88
C MET A 283 -9.15 9.36 -12.61
N GLN A 284 -9.79 9.41 -13.77
CA GLN A 284 -10.07 8.20 -14.56
C GLN A 284 -8.77 7.60 -15.12
N SER A 285 -7.88 8.47 -15.60
CA SER A 285 -6.56 8.08 -16.11
C SER A 285 -5.71 7.39 -15.04
N ALA A 286 -5.81 7.84 -13.78
CA ALA A 286 -5.14 7.25 -12.63
C ALA A 286 -5.59 5.80 -12.36
N ILE A 287 -6.90 5.53 -12.41
CA ILE A 287 -7.40 4.14 -12.34
C ILE A 287 -6.83 3.31 -13.48
N GLY A 288 -6.87 3.84 -14.71
CA GLY A 288 -6.34 3.17 -15.89
C GLY A 288 -4.84 2.87 -15.77
N LEU A 289 -4.05 3.75 -15.17
CA LEU A 289 -2.63 3.53 -14.89
C LEU A 289 -2.42 2.37 -13.91
N VAL A 290 -3.16 2.34 -12.79
CA VAL A 290 -3.06 1.26 -11.80
C VAL A 290 -3.42 -0.09 -12.42
N TRP A 291 -4.48 -0.16 -13.24
CA TRP A 291 -4.84 -1.40 -13.95
C TRP A 291 -3.78 -1.85 -14.94
N ARG A 292 -3.22 -0.94 -15.75
CA ARG A 292 -2.13 -1.27 -16.68
C ARG A 292 -0.91 -1.80 -15.93
N ALA A 293 -0.54 -1.17 -14.82
CA ALA A 293 0.56 -1.62 -13.96
C ALA A 293 0.30 -3.01 -13.36
N LEU A 294 -0.92 -3.27 -12.88
CA LEU A 294 -1.31 -4.59 -12.36
C LEU A 294 -1.24 -5.67 -13.44
N LEU A 295 -1.79 -5.41 -14.63
CA LEU A 295 -1.72 -6.33 -15.76
C LEU A 295 -0.28 -6.58 -16.19
N PHE A 296 0.55 -5.55 -16.23
CA PHE A 296 1.98 -5.69 -16.53
C PHE A 296 2.69 -6.59 -15.51
N GLN A 297 2.44 -6.42 -14.21
CA GLN A 297 3.03 -7.29 -13.19
C GLN A 297 2.52 -8.73 -13.27
N LEU A 298 1.23 -8.94 -13.55
CA LEU A 298 0.68 -10.27 -13.80
C LEU A 298 1.33 -10.93 -15.02
N PHE A 299 1.55 -10.16 -16.09
CA PHE A 299 2.24 -10.63 -17.29
C PHE A 299 3.71 -10.97 -17.02
N MET A 300 4.44 -10.13 -16.27
CA MET A 300 5.82 -10.43 -15.87
C MET A 300 5.90 -11.69 -15.01
N LEU A 301 4.95 -11.88 -14.09
CA LEU A 301 4.85 -13.08 -13.26
C LEU A 301 4.51 -14.32 -14.10
N LEU A 302 3.65 -14.17 -15.12
CA LEU A 302 3.37 -15.23 -16.09
C LEU A 302 4.63 -15.64 -16.85
N MET A 303 5.37 -14.68 -17.40
CA MET A 303 6.62 -14.92 -18.11
C MET A 303 7.64 -15.64 -17.23
N LEU A 304 7.82 -15.19 -15.98
CA LEU A 304 8.68 -15.85 -15.00
C LEU A 304 8.25 -17.28 -14.69
N THR A 305 6.93 -17.52 -14.58
CA THR A 305 6.38 -18.85 -14.34
C THR A 305 6.63 -19.79 -15.52
N VAL A 306 6.45 -19.28 -16.75
CA VAL A 306 6.71 -20.04 -17.99
C VAL A 306 8.21 -20.32 -18.15
N ALA A 307 9.08 -19.35 -17.88
CA ALA A 307 10.52 -19.54 -17.92
C ALA A 307 10.97 -20.67 -16.97
N ASN A 308 10.51 -20.64 -15.71
CA ASN A 308 10.80 -21.70 -14.74
C ASN A 308 10.25 -23.08 -15.14
N LEU A 309 9.19 -23.13 -15.96
CA LEU A 309 8.66 -24.39 -16.50
C LEU A 309 9.48 -24.92 -17.69
N LEU A 310 10.16 -24.03 -18.42
CA LEU A 310 10.92 -24.36 -19.63
C LEU A 310 12.42 -24.64 -19.37
N GLY A 311 12.97 -24.17 -18.24
CA GLY A 311 14.37 -24.40 -17.83
C GLY A 311 15.17 -23.12 -17.78
#